data_AF-A0A642C4D6-F1
#
_entry.id   AF-A0A642C4D6-F1
#
_cell.length_a   1.000
_cell.length_b   1.000
_cell.length_c   1.000
_cell.angle_alpha   90.00
_cell.angle_beta   90.00
_cell.angle_gamma   90.00
#
_symmetry.space_group_name_H-M   'P 1'
#
loop_
_entity.id
_entity.type
_entity.pdbx_description
1 polymer ?
#
loop_
_entity_poly.entity_id
_entity_poly.type
_entity_poly.pdbx_seq_one_letter_code
_entity_poly.pdbx_strand_id
1 'polypeptide(L)'
;DYIDIAASKELSIIFDKLSVPYITGKIWTTDSMIRETKGLVRKRMEEGCIAVEMELAGVQSVCDFYNLKLYAFFETGDILDTNGYEAKGLNNANHSLNKLYIALETATYI
;
A
#
# COMPACT_ATOMS: atom_id res chain seq x y z
N ASP A 1 15.00 -4.80 -6.67
CA ASP A 1 14.10 -5.95 -6.79
C ASP A 1 12.79 -5.64 -6.10
N TYR A 2 11.68 -6.13 -6.64
CA TYR A 2 10.34 -6.00 -6.08
C TYR A 2 9.84 -7.39 -5.69
N ILE A 3 9.04 -7.45 -4.63
CA ILE A 3 8.38 -8.68 -4.18
C ILE A 3 6.94 -8.68 -4.71
N ASP A 4 6.50 -9.84 -5.21
CA ASP A 4 5.13 -9.99 -5.72
C ASP A 4 4.15 -10.19 -4.56
N ILE A 5 3.06 -9.42 -4.56
CA ILE A 5 1.93 -9.63 -3.64
C ILE A 5 0.95 -10.57 -4.32
N ALA A 6 1.11 -11.88 -4.08
CA ALA A 6 0.36 -12.92 -4.79
C ALA A 6 -1.16 -12.74 -4.74
N ALA A 7 -1.70 -12.22 -3.63
CA ALA A 7 -3.14 -12.04 -3.45
C ALA A 7 -3.70 -10.75 -4.08
N SER A 8 -2.88 -9.87 -4.66
CA SER A 8 -3.31 -8.55 -5.16
C SER A 8 -4.43 -8.65 -6.22
N LYS A 9 -4.35 -9.64 -7.12
CA LYS A 9 -5.38 -9.87 -8.14
C LYS A 9 -6.71 -10.34 -7.54
N GLU A 10 -6.65 -11.20 -6.54
CA GLU A 10 -7.84 -11.70 -5.86
C GLU A 10 -8.50 -10.61 -5.01
N LEU A 11 -7.69 -9.80 -4.34
CA LEU A 11 -8.16 -8.64 -3.59
C LEU A 11 -8.88 -7.64 -4.50
N SER A 12 -8.39 -7.42 -5.72
CA SER A 12 -9.04 -6.58 -6.72
C SER A 12 -10.44 -7.10 -7.07
N ILE A 13 -10.58 -8.41 -7.28
CA ILE A 13 -11.89 -9.05 -7.56
C ILE A 13 -12.85 -8.91 -6.36
N ILE A 14 -12.33 -9.01 -5.13
CA ILE A 14 -13.15 -8.79 -3.91
C ILE A 14 -13.60 -7.33 -3.85
N PHE A 15 -12.72 -6.37 -4.13
CA PHE A 15 -13.05 -4.95 -4.12
C PHE A 15 -14.09 -4.59 -5.19
N ASP A 16 -14.01 -5.20 -6.38
CA ASP A 16 -15.04 -5.09 -7.41
C ASP A 16 -16.42 -5.56 -6.90
N LYS A 17 -16.47 -6.71 -6.21
CA LYS A 17 -17.71 -7.24 -5.62
C LYS A 17 -18.27 -6.33 -4.52
N LEU A 18 -17.39 -5.77 -3.70
CA LEU A 18 -17.75 -4.84 -2.63
C LEU A 18 -18.02 -3.41 -3.11
N SER A 19 -17.83 -3.13 -4.41
CA SER A 19 -17.92 -1.78 -4.97
C SER A 19 -17.02 -0.76 -4.24
N VAL A 20 -15.86 -1.22 -3.74
CA VAL A 20 -14.85 -0.37 -3.12
C VAL A 20 -14.01 0.25 -4.24
N PRO A 21 -13.88 1.59 -4.34
CA PRO A 21 -13.03 2.21 -5.35
C PRO A 21 -11.55 1.96 -5.05
N TYR A 22 -10.78 1.58 -6.06
CA TYR A 22 -9.35 1.32 -5.90
C TYR A 22 -8.55 1.56 -7.18
N ILE A 23 -7.23 1.61 -7.01
CA ILE A 23 -6.24 1.51 -8.08
C ILE A 23 -5.20 0.48 -7.68
N THR A 24 -4.52 -0.10 -8.67
CA THR A 24 -3.42 -1.05 -8.44
C THR A 24 -2.12 -0.48 -9.00
N GLY A 25 -1.03 -0.63 -8.26
CA GLY A 25 0.29 -0.24 -8.74
C GLY A 25 1.38 -0.75 -7.81
N LYS A 26 2.64 -0.53 -8.22
CA LYS A 26 3.77 -0.87 -7.35
C LYS A 26 3.85 0.12 -6.20
N ILE A 27 4.39 -0.34 -5.09
CA ILE A 27 4.71 0.48 -3.92
C ILE A 27 6.12 0.15 -3.48
N TRP A 28 6.82 1.15 -2.92
CA TRP A 28 8.14 0.93 -2.34
C TRP A 28 8.07 1.02 -0.82
N THR A 29 8.70 0.06 -0.16
CA THR A 29 8.91 0.09 1.29
C THR A 29 10.18 0.88 1.60
N THR A 30 10.11 1.79 2.57
CA THR A 30 11.23 2.62 3.03
C THR A 30 11.47 2.41 4.52
N ASP A 31 12.73 2.45 4.96
CA ASP A 31 13.04 2.41 6.39
C ASP A 31 12.81 3.78 7.07
N SER A 32 12.76 4.86 6.29
CA SER A 32 12.71 6.21 6.84
C SER A 32 12.28 7.28 5.84
N MET A 33 11.23 8.02 6.21
CA MET A 33 10.69 9.14 5.43
C MET A 33 11.73 10.23 5.11
N ILE A 34 12.70 10.48 6.01
CA ILE A 34 13.73 11.52 5.79
C ILE A 34 14.77 11.15 4.72
N ARG A 35 14.79 9.90 4.24
CA ARG A 35 15.68 9.43 3.16
C ARG A 35 15.06 9.59 1.77
N GLU A 36 13.82 10.06 1.69
CA GLU A 36 13.05 10.20 0.44
C GLU A 36 13.39 11.50 -0.29
N THR A 37 14.61 11.57 -0.80
CA THR A 37 15.06 12.71 -1.62
C THR A 37 14.26 12.80 -2.94
N LYS A 38 14.15 14.00 -3.52
CA LYS A 38 13.47 14.23 -4.81
C LYS A 38 13.96 13.29 -5.93
N GLY A 39 15.28 13.02 -5.97
CA GLY A 39 15.87 12.10 -6.94
C GLY A 39 15.44 10.65 -6.72
N LEU A 40 15.34 10.21 -5.47
CA LEU A 40 14.86 8.86 -5.13
C LEU A 40 13.37 8.72 -5.48
N VAL A 41 12.53 9.67 -5.08
CA VAL A 41 11.09 9.68 -5.39
C VAL A 41 10.87 9.59 -6.90
N ARG A 42 11.54 10.45 -7.68
CA ARG A 42 11.46 10.42 -9.14
C ARG A 42 11.86 9.06 -9.71
N LYS A 43 12.96 8.48 -9.23
CA LYS A 43 13.40 7.15 -9.65
C LYS A 43 12.32 6.09 -9.37
N ARG A 44 11.68 6.12 -8.20
CA ARG A 44 10.61 5.15 -7.86
C ARG A 44 9.36 5.35 -8.72
N MET A 45 9.01 6.58 -9.05
CA MET A 45 7.92 6.87 -9.99
C MET A 45 8.25 6.33 -11.39
N GLU A 46 9.48 6.50 -11.88
CA GLU A 46 9.95 5.96 -13.17
C GLU A 46 9.94 4.41 -13.18
N GLU A 47 10.11 3.76 -12.03
CA GLU A 47 9.96 2.30 -11.87
C GLU A 47 8.49 1.83 -11.80
N GLY A 48 7.54 2.78 -11.79
CA GLY A 48 6.09 2.56 -11.77
C GLY A 48 5.47 2.51 -10.37
N CYS A 49 6.16 2.98 -9.33
CA CYS A 49 5.56 3.08 -8.00
C CYS A 49 4.55 4.23 -7.92
N ILE A 50 3.43 3.97 -7.25
CA ILE A 50 2.34 4.93 -7.05
C ILE A 50 2.23 5.43 -5.60
N ALA A 51 2.90 4.76 -4.66
CA ALA A 51 2.92 5.13 -3.25
C ALA A 51 4.17 4.57 -2.52
N VAL A 52 4.37 5.07 -1.31
CA VAL A 52 5.42 4.69 -0.36
C VAL A 52 4.79 4.33 0.98
N GLU A 53 5.39 3.35 1.66
CA GLU A 53 5.00 2.89 2.99
C GLU A 53 6.21 2.26 3.70
N MET A 54 6.09 1.74 4.92
CA MET A 54 7.24 1.34 5.75
C MET A 54 7.21 -0.13 6.23
N GLU A 55 6.27 -0.96 5.76
CA GLU A 55 6.01 -2.29 6.36
C GLU A 55 5.94 -3.45 5.35
N LEU A 56 5.36 -3.25 4.15
CA LEU A 56 4.83 -4.30 3.31
C LEU A 56 5.87 -5.31 2.85
N ALA A 57 7.03 -4.86 2.36
CA ALA A 57 8.06 -5.77 1.89
C ALA A 57 8.54 -6.71 3.01
N GLY A 58 8.62 -6.20 4.25
CA GLY A 58 8.94 -6.99 5.43
C GLY A 58 7.86 -8.02 5.75
N VAL A 59 6.60 -7.60 5.77
CA VAL A 59 5.46 -8.48 6.06
C VAL A 59 5.31 -9.57 4.99
N GLN A 60 5.39 -9.20 3.70
CA GLN A 60 5.31 -10.16 2.60
C GLN A 60 6.46 -11.19 2.66
N SER A 61 7.69 -10.75 2.96
CA SER A 61 8.83 -11.67 3.09
C SER A 61 8.60 -12.73 4.18
N VAL A 62 8.00 -12.33 5.31
CA VAL A 62 7.64 -13.26 6.40
C VAL A 62 6.50 -14.18 5.95
N CYS A 63 5.49 -13.67 5.26
CA CYS A 63 4.41 -14.49 4.72
C CYS A 63 4.91 -15.55 3.74
N ASP A 64 5.81 -15.18 2.81
CA ASP A 64 6.42 -16.12 1.87
C ASP A 64 7.20 -17.21 2.60
N PHE A 65 7.98 -16.85 3.62
CA PHE A 65 8.75 -17.80 4.43
C PHE A 65 7.85 -18.84 5.13
N TYR A 66 6.69 -18.39 5.64
CA TYR A 66 5.73 -19.26 6.33
C TYR A 66 4.63 -19.84 5.42
N ASN A 67 4.71 -19.62 4.10
CA ASN A 67 3.67 -20.00 3.14
C ASN A 67 2.26 -19.48 3.53
N LEU A 68 2.20 -18.24 4.02
CA LEU A 68 0.98 -17.52 4.33
C LEU A 68 0.61 -16.58 3.19
N LYS A 69 -0.69 -16.34 3.02
CA LYS A 69 -1.20 -15.44 1.98
C LYS A 69 -1.57 -14.09 2.57
N LEU A 70 -0.95 -13.03 2.07
CA LEU A 70 -1.16 -11.65 2.52
C LEU A 70 -2.09 -10.89 1.59
N TYR A 71 -3.14 -10.28 2.14
CA TYR A 71 -4.09 -9.41 1.44
C TYR A 71 -3.87 -7.96 1.92
N ALA A 72 -2.93 -7.25 1.28
CA ALA A 72 -2.57 -5.89 1.66
C ALA A 72 -3.22 -4.83 0.75
N PHE A 73 -3.73 -3.76 1.37
CA PHE A 73 -4.20 -2.54 0.69
C PHE A 73 -3.93 -1.32 1.57
N PHE A 74 -3.94 -0.13 0.97
CA PHE A 74 -3.52 1.12 1.61
C PHE A 74 -4.50 2.26 1.32
N GLU A 75 -4.62 3.18 2.27
CA GLU A 75 -5.24 4.49 2.07
C GLU A 75 -4.12 5.53 2.13
N THR A 76 -4.02 6.40 1.13
CA THR A 76 -2.98 7.43 1.10
C THR A 76 -3.33 8.57 2.05
N GLY A 77 -2.37 8.98 2.89
CA GLY A 77 -2.53 10.08 3.85
C GLY A 77 -1.93 11.41 3.39
N ASP A 78 -1.01 11.34 2.44
CA ASP A 78 -0.19 12.45 1.99
C ASP A 78 0.14 12.30 0.50
N ILE A 79 0.63 13.39 -0.09
CA ILE A 79 1.10 13.42 -1.46
C ILE A 79 2.57 13.78 -1.42
N LEU A 80 3.42 12.83 -1.78
CA LEU A 80 4.85 13.00 -1.92
C LEU A 80 5.18 13.41 -3.36
N ASP A 81 4.92 14.67 -3.71
CA ASP A 81 5.27 15.26 -5.00
C ASP A 81 6.31 16.40 -4.81
N THR A 82 6.60 17.13 -5.89
CA THR A 82 7.59 18.20 -6.05
C THR A 82 7.62 19.26 -4.93
N ASN A 83 6.51 19.47 -4.21
CA ASN A 83 6.37 20.45 -3.13
C ASN A 83 6.67 19.90 -1.72
N GLY A 84 6.99 18.62 -1.57
CA GLY A 84 7.27 17.99 -0.27
C GLY A 84 6.02 17.42 0.40
N TYR A 85 6.16 16.99 1.66
CA TYR A 85 5.10 16.30 2.41
C TYR A 85 3.93 17.21 2.79
N GLU A 86 2.72 16.88 2.31
CA GLU A 86 1.47 17.46 2.81
C GLU A 86 0.68 16.44 3.64
N ALA A 87 0.94 16.38 4.94
CA ALA A 87 0.35 15.41 5.87
C ALA A 87 -1.12 15.70 6.28
N LYS A 88 -1.90 16.44 5.46
CA LYS A 88 -3.27 16.85 5.81
C LYS A 88 -4.23 15.66 5.95
N GLY A 89 -4.07 14.62 5.13
CA GLY A 89 -4.92 13.42 5.15
C GLY A 89 -4.43 12.34 6.11
N LEU A 90 -3.20 12.46 6.64
CA LEU A 90 -2.51 11.38 7.34
C LEU A 90 -3.26 10.93 8.60
N ASN A 91 -3.85 11.87 9.34
CA ASN A 91 -4.65 11.51 10.52
C ASN A 91 -5.84 10.61 10.16
N ASN A 92 -6.60 10.97 9.11
CA ASN A 92 -7.73 10.17 8.66
C ASN A 92 -7.27 8.82 8.08
N ALA A 93 -6.22 8.84 7.26
CA ALA A 93 -5.61 7.65 6.69
C ALA A 93 -5.03 6.70 7.75
N ASN A 94 -4.66 7.17 8.94
CA ASN A 94 -4.18 6.31 10.03
C ASN A 94 -5.27 5.89 11.02
N HIS A 95 -6.27 6.73 11.28
CA HIS A 95 -7.19 6.55 12.41
C HIS A 95 -8.66 6.34 12.03
N SER A 96 -9.02 6.46 10.76
CA SER A 96 -10.37 6.09 10.31
C SER A 96 -10.61 4.58 10.36
N LEU A 97 -11.76 4.18 10.90
CA LEU A 97 -12.22 2.78 10.95
C LEU A 97 -12.66 2.23 9.60
N ASN A 98 -12.80 3.08 8.56
CA ASN A 98 -13.29 2.64 7.25
C ASN A 98 -12.44 1.50 6.67
N LYS A 99 -11.11 1.60 6.78
CA LYS A 99 -10.17 0.55 6.34
C LYS A 99 -10.35 -0.75 7.10
N LEU A 100 -10.62 -0.66 8.41
CA LEU A 100 -10.89 -1.85 9.23
C LEU A 100 -12.17 -2.53 8.77
N TYR A 101 -13.24 -1.78 8.50
CA TYR A 101 -14.49 -2.36 8.00
C TYR A 101 -14.32 -2.98 6.62
N ILE A 102 -13.57 -2.33 5.71
CA ILE A 102 -13.22 -2.92 4.40
C ILE A 102 -12.42 -4.22 4.59
N ALA A 103 -11.45 -4.25 5.52
CA ALA A 103 -10.67 -5.45 5.80
C ALA A 103 -11.53 -6.59 6.37
N LEU A 104 -12.43 -6.29 7.30
CA LEU A 104 -13.37 -7.25 7.88
C LEU A 104 -14.31 -7.83 6.83
N GLU A 105 -14.87 -6.99 5.97
CA GLU A 105 -15.74 -7.43 4.89
C GLU A 105 -14.95 -8.22 3.84
N THR A 106 -13.74 -7.80 3.48
CA THR A 106 -12.85 -8.54 2.58
C THR A 106 -12.58 -9.96 3.12
N ALA A 107 -12.41 -10.10 4.43
CA ALA A 107 -12.14 -11.39 5.08
C ALA A 107 -13.30 -12.39 4.95
N THR A 108 -14.53 -11.96 4.65
CA THR A 108 -15.65 -12.90 4.42
C THR A 108 -15.61 -13.57 3.04
N TYR A 109 -14.69 -13.15 2.16
CA TYR A 109 -14.50 -13.69 0.81
C TYR A 109 -13.24 -14.56 0.68
N ILE A 110 -12.46 -14.71 1.75
CA ILE A 110 -11.22 -15.48 1.83
C ILE A 110 -11.49 -16.81 2.55
#